data_AF-A0A948JHL1-F1
#
_entry.id   AF-A0A948JHL1-F1
#
_cell.length_a   1.000
_cell.length_b   1.000
_cell.length_c   1.000
_cell.angle_alpha   90.00
_cell.angle_beta   90.00
_cell.angle_gamma   90.00
#
_symmetry.space_group_name_H-M   'P 1'
#
loop_
_entity.id
_entity.type
_entity.pdbx_description
1 polymer ?
#
loop_
_entity_poly.entity_id
_entity_poly.type
_entity_poly.pdbx_seq_one_letter_code
_entity_poly.pdbx_strand_id
1 'polypeptide(L)'
;MKNIKKICVALFCLGTASATVAAEEVVYSTEGYCVLANEGVDSRMLDAYAKKLGDAPSKKVCNAFKEVIAETRPKAWDYPMGKPYPGSAIRLSEKQIEAIKAASK
;
A
#
# COMPACT_ATOMS: atom_id res chain seq x y z
N MET A 1 -1.81 -25.39 63.77
CA MET A 1 -1.35 -25.27 62.36
C MET A 1 -2.47 -24.74 61.48
N LYS A 2 -2.36 -23.50 60.97
CA LYS A 2 -2.76 -23.09 59.61
C LYS A 2 -2.54 -21.58 59.47
N ASN A 3 -1.36 -21.24 58.96
CA ASN A 3 -1.00 -19.89 58.54
C ASN A 3 -1.87 -19.51 57.33
N ILE A 4 -2.71 -18.50 57.50
CA ILE A 4 -3.52 -17.92 56.42
C ILE A 4 -2.56 -17.17 55.50
N LYS A 5 -2.50 -17.65 54.26
CA LYS A 5 -1.53 -17.26 53.25
C LYS A 5 -1.75 -15.81 52.81
N LYS A 6 -0.63 -15.11 52.65
CA LYS A 6 -0.49 -13.77 52.07
C LYS A 6 -1.18 -13.74 50.71
N ILE A 7 -2.26 -12.97 50.59
CA ILE A 7 -2.92 -12.68 49.32
C ILE A 7 -2.12 -11.57 48.64
N CYS A 8 -1.27 -11.97 47.70
CA CYS A 8 -0.63 -11.06 46.75
C CYS A 8 -1.72 -10.46 45.85
N VAL A 9 -2.18 -9.26 46.19
CA VAL A 9 -2.90 -8.39 45.25
C VAL A 9 -1.87 -7.87 44.25
N ALA A 10 -1.54 -8.70 43.26
CA ALA A 10 -0.87 -8.24 42.06
C ALA A 10 -1.91 -7.45 41.27
N LEU A 11 -1.87 -6.12 41.47
CA LEU A 11 -2.56 -5.13 40.68
C LEU A 11 -2.22 -5.40 39.21
N PHE A 12 -3.15 -6.07 38.53
CA PHE A 12 -3.09 -6.35 37.12
C PHE A 12 -3.37 -5.03 36.40
N CYS A 13 -2.34 -4.17 36.31
CA CYS A 13 -2.31 -3.03 35.41
C CYS A 13 -2.21 -3.57 33.97
N LEU A 14 -3.29 -4.21 33.51
CA LEU A 14 -3.62 -4.30 32.10
C LEU A 14 -3.95 -2.89 31.63
N GLY A 15 -2.91 -2.09 31.40
CA GLY A 15 -3.00 -1.00 30.44
C GLY A 15 -3.18 -1.66 29.08
N THR A 16 -4.43 -1.95 28.72
CA THR A 16 -4.79 -2.18 27.33
C THR A 16 -4.50 -0.87 26.62
N ALA A 17 -3.31 -0.77 26.03
CA ALA A 17 -3.04 0.17 24.98
C ALA A 17 -4.02 -0.18 23.85
N SER A 18 -5.19 0.44 23.87
CA SER A 18 -6.07 0.51 22.73
C SER A 18 -5.30 1.26 21.66
N ALA A 19 -4.51 0.53 20.88
CA ALA A 19 -3.97 1.03 19.63
C ALA A 19 -5.19 1.35 18.76
N THR A 20 -5.63 2.60 18.81
CA THR A 20 -6.49 3.17 17.78
C THR A 20 -5.65 3.17 16.52
N VAL A 21 -5.66 2.05 15.80
CA VAL A 21 -5.37 2.03 14.37
C VAL A 21 -6.42 2.97 13.78
N ALA A 22 -6.02 4.21 13.54
CA ALA A 22 -6.75 5.10 12.66
C ALA A 22 -6.79 4.35 11.33
N ALA A 23 -7.93 3.74 11.01
CA ALA A 23 -8.15 3.19 9.69
C ALA A 23 -8.02 4.39 8.74
N GLU A 24 -6.88 4.50 8.05
CA GLU A 24 -6.73 5.47 6.97
C GLU A 24 -7.92 5.24 6.03
N GLU A 25 -8.77 6.24 5.92
CA GLU A 25 -9.90 6.21 5.00
C GLU A 25 -9.31 6.17 3.59
N VAL A 26 -9.29 4.98 2.98
CA VAL A 26 -8.74 4.79 1.64
C VAL A 26 -9.69 5.45 0.65
N VAL A 27 -9.31 6.62 0.14
CA VAL A 27 -10.05 7.34 -0.89
C VAL A 27 -9.83 6.66 -2.24
N TYR A 28 -10.93 6.21 -2.85
CA TYR A 28 -10.92 5.64 -4.19
C TYR A 28 -11.21 6.75 -5.21
N SER A 29 -10.39 6.85 -6.24
CA SER A 29 -10.51 7.90 -7.24
C SER A 29 -10.36 7.36 -8.67
N THR A 30 -10.92 8.08 -9.62
CA THR A 30 -10.78 7.79 -11.06
C THR A 30 -9.32 7.79 -11.49
N GLU A 31 -8.52 8.70 -10.95
CA GLU A 31 -7.08 8.80 -11.18
C GLU A 31 -6.36 7.54 -10.72
N GLY A 32 -6.62 7.12 -9.47
CA GLY A 32 -6.01 5.93 -8.88
C GLY A 32 -6.32 4.67 -9.69
N TYR A 33 -7.56 4.50 -10.11
CA TYR A 33 -7.94 3.40 -11.01
C TYR A 33 -7.14 3.43 -12.32
N CYS A 34 -7.08 4.59 -12.99
CA CYS A 34 -6.44 4.72 -14.29
C CYS A 34 -4.92 4.55 -14.22
N VAL A 35 -4.27 4.96 -13.12
CA VAL A 35 -2.85 4.65 -12.86
C VAL A 35 -2.64 3.14 -12.82
N LEU A 36 -3.41 2.42 -12.00
CA LEU A 36 -3.27 0.97 -11.84
C LEU A 36 -3.58 0.21 -13.13
N ALA A 37 -4.59 0.65 -13.88
CA ALA A 37 -4.92 0.08 -15.18
C ALA A 37 -3.76 0.24 -16.18
N ASN A 38 -3.06 1.38 -16.15
CA ASN A 38 -1.90 1.63 -17.01
C ASN A 38 -0.66 0.83 -16.59
N GLU A 39 -0.56 0.44 -15.33
CA GLU A 39 0.54 -0.39 -14.82
C GLU A 39 0.37 -1.88 -15.12
N GLY A 40 -0.80 -2.28 -15.66
CA GLY A 40 -1.07 -3.67 -16.02
C GLY A 40 -1.32 -4.56 -14.81
N VAL A 41 -1.91 -4.01 -13.74
CA VAL A 41 -2.33 -4.76 -12.55
C VAL A 41 -3.39 -5.81 -12.93
N ASP A 42 -3.42 -6.93 -12.19
CA ASP A 42 -4.39 -8.01 -12.35
C ASP A 42 -5.84 -7.49 -12.42
N SER A 43 -6.62 -8.01 -13.37
CA SER A 43 -7.98 -7.55 -13.63
C SER A 43 -8.90 -7.67 -12.42
N ARG A 44 -8.69 -8.66 -11.54
CA ARG A 44 -9.50 -8.85 -10.33
C ARG A 44 -9.34 -7.69 -9.35
N MET A 45 -8.14 -7.09 -9.30
CA MET A 45 -7.87 -5.93 -8.46
C MET A 45 -8.54 -4.68 -9.03
N LEU A 46 -8.51 -4.51 -10.35
CA LEU A 46 -9.21 -3.41 -11.03
C LEU A 46 -10.73 -3.54 -10.84
N ASP A 47 -11.29 -4.73 -10.94
CA ASP A 47 -12.71 -4.97 -10.70
C ASP A 47 -13.12 -4.64 -9.26
N ALA A 48 -12.29 -5.01 -8.29
CA ALA A 48 -12.51 -4.66 -6.89
C ALA A 48 -12.46 -3.13 -6.67
N TYR A 49 -11.52 -2.45 -7.31
CA TYR A 49 -11.41 -0.99 -7.25
C TYR A 49 -12.64 -0.31 -7.88
N ALA A 50 -13.06 -0.74 -9.07
CA ALA A 50 -14.24 -0.21 -9.75
C ALA A 50 -15.51 -0.35 -8.90
N LYS A 51 -15.68 -1.48 -8.20
CA LYS A 51 -16.79 -1.66 -7.25
C LYS A 51 -16.78 -0.65 -6.10
N LYS A 52 -15.61 -0.22 -5.65
CA LYS A 52 -15.48 0.81 -4.61
C LYS A 52 -15.73 2.21 -5.15
N LEU A 53 -15.37 2.44 -6.42
CA LEU A 53 -15.60 3.70 -7.12
C LEU A 53 -17.07 3.88 -7.57
N GLY A 54 -17.80 2.77 -7.75
CA GLY A 54 -19.19 2.73 -8.20
C GLY A 54 -19.35 2.46 -9.70
N ASP A 55 -18.30 2.69 -10.49
CA ASP A 55 -18.23 2.32 -11.91
C ASP A 55 -16.78 2.13 -12.37
N ALA A 56 -16.59 1.45 -13.50
CA ALA A 56 -15.30 1.29 -14.15
C ALA A 56 -15.03 2.46 -15.12
N PRO A 57 -13.96 3.26 -14.89
CA PRO A 57 -13.59 4.33 -15.81
C PRO A 57 -13.32 3.82 -17.23
N SER A 58 -13.85 4.54 -18.23
CA SER A 58 -13.65 4.17 -19.62
C SER A 58 -12.18 4.30 -20.06
N LYS A 59 -11.79 3.56 -21.10
CA LYS A 59 -10.46 3.68 -21.74
C LYS A 59 -10.15 5.12 -22.17
N LYS A 60 -11.15 5.88 -22.62
CA LYS A 60 -10.98 7.28 -23.03
C LYS A 60 -10.59 8.16 -21.84
N VAL A 61 -11.24 7.97 -20.69
CA VAL A 61 -10.91 8.69 -19.45
C VAL A 61 -9.49 8.34 -19.00
N CYS A 62 -9.13 7.05 -18.96
CA CYS A 62 -7.79 6.67 -18.53
C CYS A 62 -6.67 7.10 -19.50
N ASN A 63 -6.97 7.25 -20.79
CA ASN A 63 -6.01 7.79 -21.75
C ASN A 63 -5.75 9.29 -21.53
N ALA A 64 -6.76 10.08 -21.16
CA ALA A 64 -6.55 11.49 -20.79
C ALA A 64 -5.62 11.63 -19.57
N PHE A 65 -5.72 10.70 -18.61
CA PHE A 65 -4.81 10.65 -17.46
C PHE A 65 -3.39 10.20 -17.81
N LYS A 66 -3.18 9.45 -18.90
CA LYS A 66 -1.82 9.05 -19.30
C LYS A 66 -0.94 10.25 -19.60
N GLU A 67 -1.49 11.25 -20.30
CA GLU A 67 -0.75 12.47 -20.67
C GLU A 67 -0.37 13.24 -19.40
N VAL A 68 -1.33 13.46 -18.50
CA VAL A 68 -1.10 14.13 -17.21
C VAL A 68 -0.08 13.39 -16.35
N ILE A 69 -0.17 12.07 -16.25
CA ILE A 69 0.77 11.25 -15.47
C ILE A 69 2.16 11.26 -16.11
N ALA A 70 2.27 11.24 -17.44
CA ALA A 70 3.54 11.30 -18.14
C ALA A 70 4.27 12.64 -17.93
N GLU A 71 3.52 13.74 -17.79
CA GLU A 71 4.07 15.07 -17.49
C GLU A 71 4.47 15.23 -16.01
N THR A 72 3.70 14.62 -15.10
CA THR A 72 3.89 14.78 -13.64
C THR A 72 4.80 13.73 -13.02
N ARG A 73 4.95 12.56 -13.64
CA ARG A 73 5.87 11.54 -13.12
C ARG A 73 7.32 12.01 -13.27
N PRO A 74 8.11 11.93 -12.18
CA PRO A 74 9.53 12.19 -12.31
C PRO A 74 10.15 11.19 -13.29
N LYS A 75 10.86 11.71 -14.30
CA LYS A 75 11.55 10.90 -15.32
C LYS A 75 12.74 10.13 -14.76
N ALA A 76 13.24 10.57 -13.61
CA ALA A 76 14.36 9.97 -12.87
C ALA A 76 13.91 9.60 -11.45
N TRP A 77 14.64 8.70 -10.79
CA TRP A 77 14.41 8.35 -9.39
C TRP A 77 14.73 9.55 -8.48
N ASP A 78 13.73 10.39 -8.21
CA ASP A 78 13.84 11.58 -7.37
C ASP A 78 12.77 11.55 -6.26
N TYR A 79 12.87 10.55 -5.40
CA TYR A 79 11.98 10.39 -4.26
C TYR A 79 12.59 11.02 -3.01
N PRO A 80 11.86 11.91 -2.30
CA PRO A 80 12.28 12.38 -0.99
C PRO A 80 12.52 11.20 -0.06
N MET A 81 13.67 11.16 0.61
CA MET A 81 14.08 10.08 1.52
C MET A 81 14.24 8.70 0.85
N GLY A 82 14.33 8.64 -0.49
CA GLY A 82 14.53 7.39 -1.24
C GLY A 82 13.36 6.42 -1.19
N LYS A 83 12.15 6.88 -0.81
CA LYS A 83 10.95 6.02 -0.72
C LYS A 83 10.04 6.20 -1.93
N PRO A 84 9.62 5.11 -2.61
CA PRO A 84 8.62 5.21 -3.67
C PRO A 84 7.35 5.90 -3.17
N TYR A 85 6.70 6.70 -4.02
CA TYR A 85 5.36 7.23 -3.73
C TYR A 85 4.39 6.05 -3.56
N PRO A 86 3.37 6.17 -2.69
CA PRO A 86 2.36 5.12 -2.51
C PRO A 86 1.78 4.65 -3.85
N GLY A 87 1.77 3.34 -4.07
CA GLY A 87 1.31 2.73 -5.32
C GLY A 87 2.33 2.69 -6.46
N SER A 88 3.56 3.17 -6.29
CA SER A 88 4.61 3.08 -7.33
C SER A 88 5.14 1.65 -7.46
N ALA A 89 5.19 1.11 -8.68
CA ALA A 89 5.88 -0.15 -8.97
C ALA A 89 7.38 0.09 -9.25
N ILE A 90 8.26 -0.58 -8.49
CA ILE A 90 9.71 -0.58 -8.76
C ILE A 90 10.01 -1.59 -9.87
N ARG A 91 10.44 -1.12 -11.04
CA ARG A 91 11.01 -2.01 -12.07
C ARG A 91 12.49 -2.25 -11.77
N LEU A 92 12.84 -3.49 -11.48
CA LEU A 92 14.23 -3.91 -11.30
C LEU A 92 14.91 -4.10 -12.66
N SER A 93 16.16 -3.65 -12.77
CA SER A 93 17.01 -3.98 -13.92
C SER A 93 17.40 -5.47 -13.91
N GLU A 94 17.74 -6.02 -15.07
CA GLU A 94 18.15 -7.43 -15.20
C GLU A 94 19.32 -7.78 -14.26
N LYS A 95 20.32 -6.89 -14.16
CA LYS A 95 21.45 -7.06 -13.22
C LYS A 95 21.01 -7.14 -11.76
N GLN A 96 20.00 -6.35 -11.35
CA GLN A 96 19.47 -6.40 -9.99
C GLN A 96 18.72 -7.71 -9.75
N ILE A 97 17.97 -8.19 -10.74
CA ILE A 97 17.27 -9.48 -10.66
C ILE A 97 18.29 -10.63 -10.53
N GLU A 98 19.37 -10.60 -11.30
CA GLU A 98 20.45 -11.60 -11.24
C GLU A 98 21.15 -11.59 -9.88
N ALA A 99 21.48 -10.41 -9.35
CA ALA A 99 22.11 -10.28 -8.03
C ALA A 99 21.23 -10.84 -6.91
N ILE A 100 19.93 -10.55 -6.94
CA ILE A 100 18.96 -11.11 -5.98
C ILE A 100 18.92 -12.63 -6.10
N LYS A 101 18.80 -13.17 -7.33
CA LYS A 101 18.80 -14.63 -7.56
C LYS A 101 20.07 -15.30 -7.05
N ALA A 102 21.23 -14.68 -7.23
CA ALA A 102 22.50 -15.20 -6.75
C ALA A 102 22.60 -15.19 -5.21
N ALA A 103 22.08 -14.15 -4.55
CA ALA A 103 22.04 -14.05 -3.08
C ALA A 103 20.96 -14.92 -2.42
N SER A 104 20.01 -15.44 -3.21
CA SER A 104 18.93 -16.32 -2.75
C SER A 104 19.29 -17.81 -2.80
N LYS A 105 20.48 -18.15 -3.27
CA LYS A 105 21.06 -19.50 -3.25
C LYS A 105 21.95 -19.68 -2.03
#